data_AF-A0A8H3B0E6-F1
#
_entry.id   AF-A0A8H3B0E6-F1
#
_cell.length_a   1.000
_cell.length_b   1.000
_cell.length_c   1.000
_cell.angle_alpha   90.00
_cell.angle_beta   90.00
_cell.angle_gamma   90.00
#
_symmetry.space_group_name_H-M   'P 1'
#
loop_
_entity.id
_entity.type
_entity.pdbx_description
1 polymer ?
#
loop_
_entity_poly.entity_id
_entity_poly.type
_entity_poly.pdbx_seq_one_letter_code
_entity_poly.pdbx_strand_id
1 'polypeptide(L)'
;MGTVCPAGSEGTIYCPVQRTATFSANEPMFHLHHGNVDRLWWLWQEKSSANKYAFQGGSIQNTSSLNEFPNGQAPWLNKTAVLPGGGLWPDYTVEQTFDTRSWPWCYVYE
;
A
#
# COMPACT_ATOMS: atom_id res chain seq x y z
N MET A 1 -17.68 2.86 -9.29
CA MET A 1 -17.33 4.24 -8.90
C MET A 1 -15.83 4.28 -8.65
N GLY A 2 -15.09 5.07 -9.40
CA GLY A 2 -13.64 5.26 -9.26
C GLY A 2 -13.23 6.46 -10.10
N THR A 3 -12.28 7.27 -9.63
CA THR A 3 -11.74 8.39 -10.39
C THR A 3 -10.64 7.92 -11.34
N VAL A 4 -10.27 8.80 -12.26
CA VAL A 4 -9.15 8.62 -13.20
C VAL A 4 -7.84 8.60 -12.41
N CYS A 5 -6.84 7.85 -12.88
CA CYS A 5 -5.47 7.94 -12.37
C CYS A 5 -5.03 9.42 -12.32
N PRO A 6 -4.15 9.83 -11.40
CA PRO A 6 -3.54 11.16 -11.44
C PRO A 6 -2.99 11.46 -12.84
N ALA A 7 -3.14 12.71 -13.30
CA ALA A 7 -2.75 13.10 -14.66
C ALA A 7 -1.31 12.63 -14.98
N GLY A 8 -1.14 11.92 -16.09
CA GLY A 8 0.15 11.40 -16.56
C GLY A 8 0.59 10.05 -15.99
N SER A 9 -0.21 9.40 -15.14
CA SER A 9 0.11 8.07 -14.58
C SER A 9 -0.64 6.91 -15.22
N GLU A 10 -1.69 7.19 -16.01
CA GLU A 10 -2.47 6.17 -16.72
C GLU A 10 -1.62 5.42 -17.76
N GLY A 11 -1.73 4.08 -17.76
CA GLY A 11 -1.00 3.23 -18.70
C GLY A 11 0.48 3.05 -18.37
N THR A 12 0.92 3.55 -17.21
CA THR A 12 2.25 3.25 -16.66
C THR A 12 2.23 1.94 -15.88
N ILE A 13 3.41 1.37 -15.60
CA ILE A 13 3.55 0.22 -14.69
C ILE A 13 2.97 0.49 -13.28
N TYR A 14 2.82 1.77 -12.92
CA TYR A 14 2.36 2.22 -11.61
C TYR A 14 0.85 2.48 -11.51
N CYS A 15 0.17 2.81 -12.63
CA CYS A 15 -1.30 2.91 -12.71
C CYS A 15 -1.80 2.29 -14.03
N PRO A 16 -1.83 0.95 -14.14
CA PRO A 16 -2.12 0.27 -15.39
C PRO A 16 -3.61 0.31 -15.79
N VAL A 17 -4.52 0.66 -14.87
CA VAL A 17 -5.98 0.63 -15.12
C VAL A 17 -6.67 1.86 -14.50
N GLN A 18 -7.55 2.54 -15.26
CA GLN A 18 -8.44 3.59 -14.76
C GLN A 18 -9.57 3.02 -13.86
N ARG A 19 -10.11 3.86 -12.97
CA ARG A 19 -11.28 3.61 -12.09
C ARG A 19 -11.00 2.80 -10.82
N THR A 20 -9.89 3.09 -10.14
CA THR A 20 -9.65 2.59 -8.78
C THR A 20 -10.43 3.43 -7.75
N ALA A 21 -10.72 2.86 -6.57
CA ALA A 21 -11.36 3.60 -5.47
C ALA A 21 -10.42 4.72 -4.97
N THR A 22 -10.89 5.96 -5.03
CA THR A 22 -10.03 7.16 -5.01
C THR A 22 -10.66 8.34 -4.29
N PHE A 23 -11.94 8.21 -3.92
CA PHE A 23 -12.69 9.30 -3.28
C PHE A 23 -12.77 9.17 -1.77
N SER A 24 -12.40 8.01 -1.20
CA SER A 24 -12.41 7.83 0.26
C SER A 24 -11.50 8.85 0.95
N ALA A 25 -10.34 9.13 0.37
CA ALA A 25 -9.38 10.10 0.89
C ALA A 25 -9.86 11.56 0.85
N ASN A 26 -10.95 11.86 0.13
CA ASN A 26 -11.54 13.20 0.15
C ASN A 26 -12.30 13.49 1.45
N GLU A 27 -12.66 12.45 2.21
CA GLU A 27 -13.30 12.58 3.50
C GLU A 27 -12.21 12.67 4.60
N PRO A 28 -12.25 13.66 5.51
CA PRO A 28 -11.17 13.87 6.49
C PRO A 28 -10.92 12.69 7.44
N MET A 29 -11.96 11.97 7.88
CA MET A 29 -11.83 10.79 8.73
C MET A 29 -11.03 9.65 8.07
N PHE A 30 -10.87 9.62 6.75
CA PHE A 30 -10.00 8.66 6.06
C PHE A 30 -8.59 8.61 6.66
N HIS A 31 -8.01 9.76 7.00
CA HIS A 31 -6.65 9.85 7.52
C HIS A 31 -6.55 9.30 8.94
N LEU A 32 -7.56 9.58 9.78
CA LEU A 32 -7.66 8.99 11.12
C LEU A 32 -7.92 7.48 11.06
N HIS A 33 -8.77 7.04 10.13
CA HIS A 33 -9.04 5.64 9.88
C HIS A 33 -7.75 4.90 9.49
N HIS A 34 -7.02 5.40 8.48
CA HIS A 34 -5.78 4.78 8.03
C HIS A 34 -4.64 4.88 9.04
N GLY A 35 -4.60 5.94 9.87
CA GLY A 35 -3.69 6.00 11.01
C GLY A 35 -3.95 4.86 12.02
N ASN A 36 -5.21 4.49 12.27
CA ASN A 36 -5.52 3.35 13.12
C ASN A 36 -5.28 2.00 12.42
N VAL A 37 -5.50 1.90 11.10
CA VAL A 37 -5.16 0.68 10.33
C VAL A 37 -3.65 0.43 10.40
N ASP A 38 -2.84 1.46 10.20
CA ASP A 38 -1.38 1.39 10.30
C ASP A 38 -0.93 1.06 11.73
N ARG A 39 -1.56 1.65 12.76
CA ARG A 39 -1.33 1.27 14.17
C ARG A 39 -1.58 -0.22 14.44
N LEU A 40 -2.69 -0.77 13.93
CA LEU A 40 -3.01 -2.18 14.09
C LEU A 40 -1.99 -3.08 13.39
N TRP A 41 -1.53 -2.66 12.21
CA TRP A 41 -0.48 -3.36 11.48
C TRP A 41 0.87 -3.29 12.21
N TRP A 42 1.25 -2.12 12.71
CA TRP A 42 2.43 -1.92 13.56
C TRP A 42 2.39 -2.80 14.81
N LEU A 43 1.26 -2.84 15.52
CA LEU A 43 1.08 -3.72 16.68
C LEU A 43 1.27 -5.19 16.31
N TRP A 44 0.74 -5.62 15.17
CA TRP A 44 0.91 -6.99 14.66
C TRP A 44 2.36 -7.29 14.31
N GLN A 45 3.08 -6.35 13.69
CA GLN A 45 4.51 -6.47 13.41
C GLN A 45 5.35 -6.60 14.69
N GLU A 46 5.04 -5.83 15.74
CA GLU A 46 5.79 -5.87 17.01
C GLU A 46 5.53 -7.17 17.81
N LYS A 47 4.52 -7.98 17.47
CA LYS A 47 4.30 -9.29 18.10
C LYS A 47 5.38 -10.32 17.77
N SER A 48 6.07 -10.20 16.64
CA SER A 48 7.08 -11.17 16.22
C SER A 48 8.00 -10.60 15.15
N SER A 49 9.30 -10.90 15.22
CA SER A 49 10.25 -10.57 14.15
C SER A 49 9.88 -11.19 12.80
N ALA A 50 9.17 -12.33 12.80
CA ALA A 50 8.65 -12.95 11.58
C ALA A 50 7.57 -12.09 10.88
N ASN A 51 6.86 -11.25 11.64
CA ASN A 51 5.79 -10.40 11.12
C ASN A 51 6.35 -9.10 10.52
N LYS A 52 7.39 -8.52 11.13
CA LYS A 52 7.96 -7.20 10.79
C LYS A 52 8.19 -6.99 9.30
N TYR A 53 8.62 -8.04 8.59
CA TYR A 53 8.90 -8.00 7.14
C TYR A 53 8.14 -9.07 6.36
N ALA A 54 6.99 -9.55 6.86
CA ALA A 54 6.17 -10.47 6.10
C ALA A 54 5.55 -9.75 4.90
N PHE A 55 5.68 -10.34 3.70
CA PHE A 55 5.11 -9.78 2.48
C PHE A 55 4.71 -10.88 1.51
N GLN A 56 3.50 -10.79 0.97
CA GLN A 56 3.01 -11.64 -0.09
C GLN A 56 1.87 -10.92 -0.80
N GLY A 57 1.84 -10.99 -2.12
CA GLY A 57 0.75 -10.44 -2.93
C GLY A 57 1.15 -10.22 -4.37
N GLY A 58 0.15 -10.05 -5.22
CA GLY A 58 0.33 -9.72 -6.63
C GLY A 58 -0.09 -8.29 -6.95
N SER A 59 0.40 -7.74 -8.06
CA SER A 59 0.14 -6.35 -8.44
C SER A 59 -1.24 -6.09 -9.01
N ILE A 60 -2.02 -7.14 -9.29
CA ILE A 60 -3.34 -7.01 -9.90
C ILE A 60 -4.42 -7.36 -8.89
N GLN A 61 -5.34 -6.43 -8.67
CA GLN A 61 -6.52 -6.67 -7.85
C GLN A 61 -7.57 -7.47 -8.65
N ASN A 62 -7.87 -8.70 -8.23
CA ASN A 62 -8.94 -9.52 -8.81
C ASN A 62 -10.11 -9.67 -7.84
N THR A 63 -11.05 -8.73 -7.93
CA THR A 63 -12.25 -8.74 -7.06
C THR A 63 -13.25 -9.85 -7.37
N SER A 64 -13.17 -10.48 -8.55
CA SER A 64 -14.05 -11.59 -8.93
C SER A 64 -13.62 -12.92 -8.31
N SER A 65 -12.35 -13.05 -7.92
CA SER A 65 -11.76 -14.28 -7.35
C SER A 65 -11.04 -14.01 -6.02
N LEU A 66 -11.68 -13.26 -5.12
CA LEU A 66 -11.08 -12.89 -3.82
C LEU A 66 -10.71 -14.09 -2.94
N ASN A 67 -11.44 -15.21 -3.06
CA ASN A 67 -11.13 -16.42 -2.31
C ASN A 67 -9.82 -17.08 -2.74
N GLU A 68 -9.40 -16.87 -3.99
CA GLU A 68 -8.17 -17.43 -4.56
C GLU A 68 -7.01 -16.45 -4.44
N PHE A 69 -7.28 -15.15 -4.65
CA PHE A 69 -6.27 -14.09 -4.67
C PHE A 69 -6.61 -12.96 -3.67
N PRO A 70 -6.67 -13.24 -2.36
CA PRO A 70 -7.10 -12.27 -1.36
C PRO A 70 -6.15 -11.05 -1.24
N ASN A 71 -4.89 -11.23 -1.62
CA ASN A 71 -3.82 -10.24 -1.61
C ASN A 71 -3.30 -9.90 -3.02
N GLY A 72 -4.13 -10.09 -4.04
CA GLY A 72 -3.83 -9.79 -5.44
C GLY A 72 -3.28 -10.98 -6.22
N GLN A 73 -3.54 -10.97 -7.52
CA GLN A 73 -3.08 -11.97 -8.49
C GLN A 73 -1.79 -11.52 -9.18
N ALA A 74 -1.10 -12.46 -9.81
CA ALA A 74 0.14 -12.21 -10.53
C ALA A 74 0.01 -11.03 -11.54
N PRO A 75 1.09 -10.27 -11.83
CA PRO A 75 2.49 -10.51 -11.42
C PRO A 75 2.75 -10.46 -9.91
N TRP A 76 3.49 -11.43 -9.38
CA TRP A 76 3.84 -11.48 -7.97
C TRP A 76 4.87 -10.40 -7.62
N LEU A 77 4.59 -9.65 -6.57
CA LEU A 77 5.49 -8.61 -6.08
C LEU A 77 6.51 -9.20 -5.11
N ASN A 78 7.63 -8.51 -4.96
CA ASN A 78 8.62 -8.77 -3.92
C ASN A 78 8.88 -7.47 -3.13
N LYS A 79 9.70 -7.57 -2.08
CA LYS A 79 10.00 -6.42 -1.22
C LYS A 79 10.78 -5.30 -1.91
N THR A 80 11.44 -5.59 -3.03
CA THR A 80 12.16 -4.59 -3.83
C THR A 80 11.26 -3.89 -4.86
N ALA A 81 9.99 -4.27 -4.95
CA ALA A 81 9.02 -3.56 -5.77
C ALA A 81 8.90 -2.10 -5.32
N VAL A 82 8.78 -1.20 -6.30
CA VAL A 82 8.69 0.24 -6.08
C VAL A 82 7.25 0.60 -5.71
N LEU A 83 7.10 1.32 -4.59
CA LEU A 83 5.91 2.05 -4.21
C LEU A 83 6.02 3.49 -4.76
N PRO A 84 5.22 3.83 -5.78
CA PRO A 84 5.30 5.13 -6.43
C PRO A 84 4.80 6.23 -5.48
N GLY A 85 5.58 7.29 -5.30
CA GLY A 85 5.19 8.44 -4.48
C GLY A 85 4.26 9.42 -5.17
N GLY A 86 4.00 9.23 -6.47
CA GLY A 86 2.99 10.00 -7.22
C GLY A 86 3.24 11.51 -7.24
N GLY A 87 4.49 11.94 -7.02
CA GLY A 87 4.87 13.36 -6.92
C GLY A 87 4.66 13.99 -5.53
N LEU A 88 4.12 13.26 -4.56
CA LEU A 88 3.92 13.75 -3.19
C LEU A 88 5.13 13.48 -2.29
N TRP A 89 5.86 12.39 -2.55
CA TRP A 89 7.13 12.03 -1.91
C TRP A 89 8.03 11.26 -2.89
N PRO A 90 9.32 11.05 -2.58
CA PRO A 90 10.20 10.20 -3.39
C PRO A 90 9.68 8.76 -3.49
N ASP A 91 10.01 8.07 -4.56
CA ASP A 91 9.70 6.65 -4.69
C ASP A 91 10.51 5.82 -3.68
N TYR A 92 9.86 4.86 -3.03
CA TYR A 92 10.48 3.94 -2.07
C TYR A 92 10.23 2.50 -2.48
N THR A 93 11.00 1.55 -1.96
CA THR A 93 10.64 0.13 -2.08
C THR A 93 9.66 -0.28 -0.99
N VAL A 94 8.90 -1.35 -1.22
CA VAL A 94 8.03 -1.95 -0.20
C VAL A 94 8.82 -2.20 1.10
N GLU A 95 10.06 -2.72 1.00
CA GLU A 95 10.89 -3.03 2.16
C GLU A 95 11.18 -1.83 3.06
N GLN A 96 11.44 -0.68 2.44
CA GLN A 96 11.76 0.55 3.15
C GLN A 96 10.58 1.05 4.00
N THR A 97 9.35 0.61 3.70
CA THR A 97 8.15 1.09 4.38
C THR A 97 7.72 0.26 5.59
N PHE A 98 8.37 -0.87 5.88
CA PHE A 98 7.91 -1.81 6.91
C PHE A 98 8.17 -1.38 8.36
N ASP A 99 9.14 -0.50 8.62
CA ASP A 99 9.48 -0.11 9.98
C ASP A 99 9.32 1.39 10.17
N THR A 100 8.34 1.77 10.99
CA THR A 100 8.03 3.17 11.31
C THR A 100 9.19 3.90 12.01
N ARG A 101 10.17 3.15 12.53
CA ARG A 101 11.38 3.68 13.22
C ARG A 101 12.62 3.73 12.32
N SER A 102 12.51 3.28 11.08
CA SER A 102 13.60 3.26 10.12
C SER A 102 13.32 4.22 8.97
N TRP A 103 14.37 4.80 8.37
CA TRP A 103 14.24 5.66 7.19
C TRP A 103 13.39 4.97 6.10
N PRO A 104 12.38 5.64 5.50
CA PRO A 104 12.13 7.09 5.54
C PRO A 104 11.26 7.58 6.71
N TRP A 105 10.86 6.70 7.61
CA TRP A 105 9.98 7.01 8.73
C TRP A 105 10.74 7.26 10.04
N CYS A 106 10.08 7.95 10.98
CA CYS A 106 10.60 8.17 12.32
C CYS A 106 9.45 8.44 13.32
N TYR A 107 8.53 7.48 13.46
CA TYR A 107 7.37 7.60 14.36
C TYR A 107 7.02 6.28 15.08
N VAL A 108 6.25 6.41 16.15
CA VAL A 108 5.67 5.31 16.92
C VAL A 108 4.20 5.62 17.22
N TYR A 109 3.44 4.58 17.57
CA TYR A 109 2.09 4.72 18.08
C TYR A 109 2.05 4.59 19.60
N GLU A 110 1.25 5.44 20.25
CA GLU A 110 0.91 5.34 21.68
C GLU A 110 -0.30 4.41 21.92
#